data_AF-A0A7K2HUF6-F1
#
_entry.id   AF-A0A7K2HUF6-F1
#
_cell.length_a   1.000
_cell.length_b   1.000
_cell.length_c   1.000
_cell.angle_alpha   90.00
_cell.angle_beta   90.00
_cell.angle_gamma   90.00
#
_symmetry.space_group_name_H-M   'P 1'
#
loop_
_entity.id
_entity.type
_entity.pdbx_description
1 polymer ?
#
loop_
_entity_poly.entity_id
_entity_poly.type
_entity_poly.pdbx_seq_one_letter_code
_entity_poly.pdbx_strand_id
1 'polypeptide(L)'
;MAVVGCGPLARRLKTRIDNSPLMIEIVDDPAPGDLTVREESAPAGGYLGVASASRPGEFFLADDRAIGYILDLIEHFVVSGARSAVVRRPIEIEWAAVGSRRERRKRIRRFRPDDYDWIGTESIDDDVFDGDATLSADGDEIAARLRICGYLDPLDGQYHWAGTAFGTDVRTWKDARVKNVTVSVGGRDPVDARLAEVTPSGTVRVVGVGEPPFALDSLTV
;
A
#
# COMPACT_ATOMS: atom_id res chain seq x y z
N MET A 1 -8.03 -0.22 16.62
CA MET A 1 -6.58 -0.49 16.73
C MET A 1 -6.32 -1.12 18.09
N ALA A 2 -5.37 -2.04 18.22
CA ALA A 2 -5.00 -2.60 19.52
C ALA A 2 -3.60 -2.15 19.96
N VAL A 3 -3.47 -1.82 21.25
CA VAL A 3 -2.16 -1.67 21.89
C VAL A 3 -2.00 -2.84 22.86
N VAL A 4 -1.23 -3.84 22.44
CA VAL A 4 -1.04 -5.09 23.18
C VAL A 4 0.18 -4.96 24.08
N GLY A 5 -0.07 -4.86 25.38
CA GLY A 5 0.96 -4.79 26.42
C GLY A 5 0.47 -4.03 27.65
N CYS A 6 0.95 -4.43 28.83
CA CYS A 6 0.61 -3.81 30.11
C CYS A 6 1.81 -3.13 30.80
N GLY A 7 2.96 -3.05 30.12
CA GLY A 7 4.17 -2.47 30.67
C GLY A 7 4.17 -0.93 30.64
N PRO A 8 5.27 -0.31 31.11
CA PRO A 8 5.38 1.14 31.22
C PRO A 8 5.35 1.87 29.87
N LEU A 9 5.88 1.28 28.79
CA LEU A 9 5.87 1.91 27.47
C LEU A 9 4.46 1.89 26.87
N ALA A 10 3.74 0.77 26.99
CA ALA A 10 2.36 0.69 26.55
C ALA A 10 1.48 1.73 27.27
N ARG A 11 1.63 1.87 28.59
CA ARG A 11 0.89 2.90 29.36
C ARG A 11 1.19 4.32 28.89
N ARG A 12 2.46 4.65 28.66
CA ARG A 12 2.85 5.99 28.15
C ARG A 12 2.32 6.24 26.75
N LEU A 13 2.35 5.24 25.87
CA LEU A 13 1.75 5.35 24.53
C LEU A 13 0.23 5.57 24.63
N LYS A 14 -0.49 4.78 25.44
CA LYS A 14 -1.93 4.96 25.68
C LYS A 14 -2.26 6.39 26.13
N THR A 15 -1.54 6.91 27.12
CA THR A 15 -1.70 8.31 27.56
C THR A 15 -1.43 9.32 26.44
N ARG A 16 -0.47 9.06 25.55
CA ARG A 16 -0.20 9.95 24.39
C ARG A 16 -1.31 9.89 23.36
N ILE A 17 -1.87 8.71 23.11
CA ILE A 17 -3.03 8.51 22.25
C ILE A 17 -4.26 9.24 22.80
N ASP A 18 -4.51 9.16 24.11
CA ASP A 18 -5.63 9.87 24.77
C ASP A 18 -5.54 11.39 24.64
N ASN A 19 -4.34 11.92 24.43
CA ASN A 19 -4.09 13.35 24.21
C ASN A 19 -3.99 13.73 22.72
N SER A 20 -4.15 12.77 21.81
CA SER A 20 -4.19 13.04 20.38
C SER A 20 -5.48 13.81 20.05
N PRO A 21 -5.45 14.75 19.09
CA PRO A 21 -6.67 15.38 18.59
C PRO A 21 -7.56 14.41 17.78
N LEU A 22 -7.05 13.23 17.43
CA LEU A 22 -7.79 12.21 16.67
C LEU A 22 -8.53 11.26 17.62
N MET A 23 -9.71 10.81 17.19
CA MET A 23 -10.46 9.77 17.88
C MET A 23 -9.83 8.40 17.57
N ILE A 24 -9.06 7.87 18.50
CA ILE A 24 -8.34 6.60 18.34
C ILE A 24 -8.90 5.60 19.35
N GLU A 25 -9.60 4.58 18.85
CA GLU A 25 -10.10 3.50 19.68
C GLU A 25 -9.01 2.45 19.95
N ILE A 26 -8.76 2.20 21.24
CA ILE A 26 -7.83 1.17 21.72
C ILE A 26 -8.63 -0.04 22.19
N VAL A 27 -8.40 -1.17 21.53
CA VAL A 27 -9.00 -2.46 21.86
C VAL A 27 -7.97 -3.33 22.58
N ASP A 28 -8.41 -4.11 23.57
CA ASP A 28 -7.53 -5.01 24.34
C ASP A 28 -7.26 -6.35 23.62
N ASP A 29 -8.17 -6.80 22.75
CA ASP A 29 -8.05 -8.03 21.95
C ASP A 29 -8.10 -7.69 20.44
N PRO A 30 -6.96 -7.68 19.72
CA PRO A 30 -6.95 -7.36 18.30
C PRO A 30 -7.63 -8.44 17.46
N ALA A 31 -8.52 -8.02 16.56
CA ALA A 31 -8.97 -8.87 15.48
C ALA A 31 -7.84 -9.10 14.46
N PRO A 32 -7.86 -10.21 13.70
CA PRO A 32 -6.95 -10.39 12.57
C PRO A 32 -7.04 -9.22 11.60
N GLY A 33 -5.90 -8.57 11.34
CA GLY A 33 -5.81 -7.39 10.46
C GLY A 33 -5.67 -6.07 11.22
N ASP A 34 -6.05 -6.00 12.50
CA ASP A 34 -5.90 -4.78 13.29
C ASP A 34 -4.45 -4.34 13.41
N LEU A 35 -4.22 -3.03 13.31
CA LEU A 35 -2.95 -2.45 13.69
C LEU A 35 -2.70 -2.71 15.18
N THR A 36 -1.58 -3.38 15.46
CA THR A 36 -1.21 -3.87 16.78
C THR A 36 0.15 -3.31 17.17
N VAL A 37 0.22 -2.58 18.28
CA VAL A 37 1.51 -2.19 18.88
C VAL A 37 1.84 -3.11 20.04
N ARG A 38 2.99 -3.79 19.97
CA ARG A 38 3.48 -4.72 21.00
C ARG A 38 4.63 -4.10 21.79
N GLU A 39 4.55 -4.15 23.12
CA GLU A 39 5.67 -3.77 23.98
C GLU A 39 6.74 -4.88 24.03
N GLU A 40 7.42 -5.08 22.91
CA GLU A 40 8.48 -6.07 22.75
C GLU A 40 9.50 -5.61 21.69
N SER A 41 10.58 -6.37 21.52
CA SER A 41 11.56 -6.08 20.47
C SER A 41 11.06 -6.54 19.10
N ALA A 42 11.22 -5.68 18.10
CA ALA A 42 11.04 -6.07 16.70
C ALA A 42 11.94 -7.27 16.32
N PRO A 43 11.55 -8.05 15.30
CA PRO A 43 12.39 -9.08 14.70
C PRO A 43 13.80 -8.57 14.36
N ALA A 44 14.76 -9.49 14.30
CA ALA A 44 16.14 -9.14 13.98
C ALA A 44 16.22 -8.51 12.58
N GLY A 45 16.77 -7.29 12.50
CA GLY A 45 16.83 -6.54 11.24
C GLY A 45 15.63 -5.63 10.99
N GLY A 46 14.61 -5.68 11.85
CA GLY A 46 13.41 -4.85 11.74
C GLY A 46 13.72 -3.36 11.61
N TYR A 47 12.92 -2.70 10.76
CA TYR A 47 13.06 -1.29 10.45
C TYR A 47 12.92 -0.43 11.70
N LEU A 48 13.93 0.41 11.96
CA LEU A 48 14.11 1.25 13.16
C LEU A 48 13.96 0.53 14.52
N GLY A 49 13.84 -0.80 14.53
CA GLY A 49 13.42 -1.55 15.71
C GLY A 49 11.91 -1.45 16.03
N VAL A 50 11.09 -0.94 15.11
CA VAL A 50 9.65 -0.67 15.32
C VAL A 50 8.72 -1.42 14.37
N ALA A 51 9.22 -1.94 13.24
CA ALA A 51 8.40 -2.64 12.25
C ALA A 51 9.19 -3.75 11.55
N SER A 52 8.49 -4.68 10.89
CA SER A 52 9.12 -5.65 9.98
C SER A 52 8.24 -5.97 8.77
N ALA A 53 8.84 -6.13 7.59
CA ALA A 53 8.11 -6.49 6.37
C ALA A 53 7.56 -7.92 6.39
N SER A 54 7.97 -8.71 7.39
CA SER A 54 7.49 -10.08 7.62
C SER A 54 6.27 -10.16 8.55
N ARG A 55 5.90 -9.05 9.21
CA ARG A 55 4.81 -9.00 10.21
C ARG A 55 3.90 -7.79 9.92
N PRO A 56 3.01 -7.88 8.92
CA PRO A 56 2.11 -6.79 8.56
C PRO A 56 1.13 -6.49 9.71
N GLY A 57 0.81 -5.22 9.92
CA GLY A 57 -0.05 -4.75 10.99
C GLY A 57 0.58 -4.78 12.39
N GLU A 58 1.78 -5.37 12.54
CA GLU A 58 2.46 -5.46 13.82
C GLU A 58 3.60 -4.45 13.95
N PHE A 59 3.53 -3.64 15.01
CA PHE A 59 4.53 -2.65 15.40
C PHE A 59 5.09 -2.95 16.78
N PHE A 60 6.32 -2.52 17.02
CA PHE A 60 7.10 -2.93 18.18
C PHE A 60 7.61 -1.72 18.95
N LEU A 61 7.41 -1.73 20.27
CA LEU A 61 7.77 -0.66 21.18
C LEU A 61 8.71 -1.20 22.27
N ALA A 62 10.01 -1.18 21.99
CA ALA A 62 11.05 -1.61 22.93
C ALA A 62 11.86 -0.46 23.57
N ASP A 63 11.70 0.76 23.07
CA ASP A 63 12.44 1.96 23.53
C ASP A 63 11.47 3.15 23.58
N ASP A 64 11.53 3.94 24.65
CA ASP A 64 10.74 5.15 24.87
C ASP A 64 10.89 6.17 23.74
N ARG A 65 12.06 6.20 23.09
CA ARG A 65 12.32 7.08 21.94
C ARG A 65 11.39 6.80 20.75
N ALA A 66 10.81 5.61 20.66
CA ALA A 66 9.90 5.24 19.58
C ALA A 66 8.46 5.69 19.83
N ILE A 67 8.10 6.15 21.03
CA ILE A 67 6.71 6.55 21.33
C ILE A 67 6.22 7.65 20.38
N GLY A 68 7.03 8.68 20.14
CA GLY A 68 6.66 9.75 19.20
C GLY A 68 6.48 9.23 17.77
N TYR A 69 7.40 8.38 17.30
CA TYR A 69 7.32 7.77 15.99
C TYR A 69 6.06 6.91 15.82
N ILE A 70 5.77 6.06 16.82
CA ILE A 70 4.60 5.18 16.82
C ILE A 70 3.31 6.01 16.91
N LEU A 71 3.29 7.10 17.68
CA LEU A 71 2.14 7.99 17.71
C LEU A 71 1.88 8.61 16.34
N ASP A 72 2.91 9.22 15.72
CA ASP A 72 2.79 9.81 14.37
C ASP A 72 2.30 8.76 13.34
N LEU A 73 2.78 7.52 13.47
CA LEU A 73 2.37 6.39 12.64
C LEU A 73 0.90 6.03 12.82
N ILE A 74 0.43 5.96 14.07
CA ILE A 74 -0.97 5.66 14.41
C ILE A 74 -1.88 6.79 13.92
N GLU A 75 -1.49 8.04 14.14
CA GLU A 75 -2.26 9.19 13.67
C GLU A 75 -2.40 9.16 12.15
N HIS A 76 -1.32 8.85 11.43
CA HIS A 76 -1.39 8.66 9.98
C HIS A 76 -2.26 7.47 9.57
N PHE A 77 -2.17 6.34 10.26
CA PHE A 77 -3.03 5.17 10.02
C PHE A 77 -4.52 5.51 10.10
N VAL A 78 -4.89 6.31 11.10
CA VAL A 78 -6.27 6.75 11.33
C VAL A 78 -6.72 7.73 10.25
N VAL A 79 -5.85 8.69 9.90
CA VAL A 79 -6.14 9.69 8.85
C VAL A 79 -6.25 9.04 7.47
N SER A 80 -5.45 8.01 7.18
CA SER A 80 -5.44 7.34 5.88
C SER A 80 -6.58 6.34 5.69
N GLY A 81 -7.34 5.99 6.72
CA GLY A 81 -8.38 4.97 6.64
C GLY A 81 -7.84 3.56 6.35
N ALA A 82 -6.54 3.35 6.57
CA ALA A 82 -5.92 2.04 6.38
C ALA A 82 -6.50 1.02 7.37
N ARG A 83 -6.58 -0.25 6.93
CA ARG A 83 -6.91 -1.40 7.75
C ARG A 83 -5.67 -2.11 8.28
N SER A 84 -4.56 -2.05 7.55
CA SER A 84 -3.26 -2.57 7.98
C SER A 84 -2.11 -1.72 7.42
N ALA A 85 -0.90 -1.94 7.88
CA ALA A 85 0.29 -1.27 7.38
C ALA A 85 1.51 -2.20 7.48
N VAL A 86 2.41 -2.14 6.51
CA VAL A 86 3.63 -2.95 6.49
C VAL A 86 4.80 -2.11 6.00
N VAL A 87 5.97 -2.23 6.66
CA VAL A 87 7.16 -1.53 6.16
C VAL A 87 7.59 -2.12 4.82
N ARG A 88 7.96 -1.26 3.87
CA ARG A 88 8.40 -1.69 2.55
C ARG A 88 9.69 -2.50 2.65
N ARG A 89 9.71 -3.66 2.01
CA ARG A 89 10.86 -4.58 2.06
C ARG A 89 12.20 -3.96 1.65
N PRO A 90 12.30 -3.12 0.60
CA PRO A 90 13.55 -2.43 0.28
C PRO A 90 14.06 -1.55 1.42
N ILE A 91 13.16 -0.83 2.10
CA ILE A 91 13.48 0.06 3.22
C ILE A 91 14.02 -0.74 4.42
N GLU A 92 13.40 -1.88 4.74
CA GLU A 92 13.89 -2.78 5.80
C GLU A 92 15.28 -3.34 5.46
N ILE A 93 15.52 -3.75 4.21
CA ILE A 93 16.83 -4.27 3.76
C ILE A 93 17.92 -3.20 3.86
N GLU A 94 17.65 -2.00 3.33
CA GLU A 94 18.57 -0.87 3.42
C GLU A 94 18.90 -0.53 4.87
N TRP A 95 17.89 -0.53 5.74
CA TRP A 95 18.09 -0.31 7.17
C TRP A 95 18.92 -1.41 7.84
N ALA A 96 18.66 -2.68 7.52
CA ALA A 96 19.41 -3.81 8.04
C ALA A 96 20.89 -3.77 7.64
N ALA A 97 21.22 -3.12 6.52
CA ALA A 97 22.60 -2.85 6.11
C ALA A 97 23.26 -1.68 6.88
N VAL A 98 22.50 -0.84 7.58
CA VAL A 98 23.06 0.27 8.38
C VAL A 98 23.70 -0.26 9.65
N GLY A 99 25.03 -0.40 9.61
CA GLY A 99 25.90 -0.55 10.78
C GLY A 99 25.53 -1.70 11.74
N SER A 100 26.01 -1.59 12.98
CA SER A 100 25.73 -2.57 14.03
C SER A 100 24.34 -2.40 14.64
N ARG A 101 23.81 -3.47 15.27
CA ARG A 101 22.54 -3.43 16.04
C ARG A 101 22.50 -2.29 17.08
N ARG A 102 23.65 -1.94 17.66
CA ARG A 102 23.78 -0.86 18.65
C ARG A 102 23.67 0.53 18.02
N GLU A 103 24.15 0.71 16.79
CA GLU A 103 24.05 1.97 16.05
C GLU A 103 22.64 2.21 15.54
N ARG A 104 21.96 1.16 15.06
CA ARG A 104 20.56 1.22 14.61
C ARG A 104 19.61 1.70 15.71
N ARG A 105 19.76 1.17 16.94
CA ARG A 105 18.92 1.56 18.10
C ARG A 105 19.00 3.03 18.48
N LYS A 106 20.09 3.72 18.10
CA LYS A 106 20.26 5.16 18.38
C LYS A 106 19.67 6.06 17.29
N ARG A 107 19.19 5.47 16.20
CA ARG A 107 18.84 6.17 14.96
C ARG A 107 17.34 6.11 14.68
N ILE A 108 16.51 6.27 15.70
CA ILE A 108 15.11 6.62 15.44
C ILE A 108 15.09 7.94 14.67
N ARG A 109 14.37 7.91 13.55
CA ARG A 109 14.20 9.05 12.66
C ARG A 109 12.81 9.64 12.88
N ARG A 110 12.54 10.79 12.28
CA ARG A 110 11.17 11.30 12.14
C ARG A 110 10.34 10.27 11.37
N PHE A 111 9.07 10.12 11.74
CA PHE A 111 8.12 9.31 10.99
C PHE A 111 8.04 9.76 9.52
N ARG A 112 7.98 8.77 8.62
CA ARG A 112 7.86 8.94 7.17
C ARG A 112 6.81 7.95 6.67
N PRO A 113 5.64 8.42 6.23
CA PRO A 113 4.59 7.55 5.69
C PRO A 113 5.07 6.66 4.53
N ASP A 114 5.91 7.19 3.65
CA ASP A 114 6.39 6.51 2.41
C ASP A 114 7.27 5.28 2.66
N ASP A 115 7.73 5.09 3.91
CA ASP A 115 8.46 3.89 4.32
C ASP A 115 7.53 2.66 4.40
N TYR A 116 6.21 2.86 4.38
CA TYR A 116 5.18 1.85 4.59
C TYR A 116 4.23 1.72 3.40
N ASP A 117 3.76 0.51 3.17
CA ASP A 117 2.56 0.24 2.38
C ASP A 117 1.35 0.26 3.33
N TRP A 118 0.39 1.16 3.08
CA TRP A 118 -0.84 1.33 3.85
C TRP A 118 -1.99 0.58 3.17
N ILE A 119 -2.53 -0.42 3.85
CA ILE A 119 -3.48 -1.38 3.29
C ILE A 119 -4.88 -1.02 3.82
N GLY A 120 -5.70 -0.28 3.08
CA GLY A 120 -7.08 0.11 3.40
C GLY A 120 -8.16 -0.55 2.55
N THR A 121 -9.43 -0.19 2.79
CA THR A 121 -10.58 -0.60 1.95
C THR A 121 -10.43 -0.12 0.50
N GLU A 122 -9.77 1.01 0.28
CA GLU A 122 -9.42 1.55 -1.06
C GLU A 122 -8.28 0.79 -1.75
N SER A 123 -7.67 -0.18 -1.06
CA SER A 123 -6.54 -0.94 -1.64
C SER A 123 -6.87 -2.39 -1.97
N ILE A 124 -7.97 -2.97 -1.46
CA ILE A 124 -8.28 -4.39 -1.68
C ILE A 124 -9.81 -4.59 -1.61
N ASP A 125 -10.43 -4.68 -2.80
CA ASP A 125 -11.73 -5.28 -3.17
C ASP A 125 -12.85 -4.38 -3.72
N ASP A 126 -12.94 -3.08 -3.41
CA ASP A 126 -13.99 -2.22 -4.02
C ASP A 126 -13.54 -1.46 -5.29
N ASP A 127 -12.25 -1.21 -5.48
CA ASP A 127 -11.69 -0.49 -6.66
C ASP A 127 -11.01 -1.41 -7.69
N VAL A 128 -11.24 -2.72 -7.60
CA VAL A 128 -10.73 -3.68 -8.60
C VAL A 128 -11.77 -3.86 -9.69
N PHE A 129 -11.58 -3.17 -10.82
CA PHE A 129 -12.30 -3.52 -12.04
C PHE A 129 -11.81 -4.88 -12.52
N ASP A 130 -12.70 -5.88 -12.54
CA ASP A 130 -12.48 -7.18 -13.17
C ASP A 130 -13.59 -7.44 -14.20
N GLY A 131 -13.28 -7.25 -15.48
CA GLY A 131 -14.29 -7.32 -16.54
C GLY A 131 -13.72 -7.15 -17.94
N ASP A 132 -14.61 -7.21 -18.93
CA ASP A 132 -14.24 -7.10 -20.34
C ASP A 132 -13.94 -5.65 -20.74
N ALA A 133 -12.96 -5.50 -21.62
CA ALA A 133 -12.49 -4.23 -22.16
C ALA A 133 -12.07 -4.39 -23.63
N THR A 134 -12.06 -3.27 -24.35
CA THR A 134 -11.47 -3.15 -25.68
C THR A 134 -10.13 -2.44 -25.55
N LEU A 135 -9.07 -3.04 -26.12
CA LEU A 135 -7.77 -2.40 -26.28
C LEU A 135 -7.59 -2.05 -27.74
N SER A 136 -7.13 -0.83 -28.02
CA SER A 136 -6.87 -0.37 -29.38
C SER A 136 -5.42 0.10 -29.54
N ALA A 137 -4.77 -0.28 -30.65
CA ALA A 137 -3.41 0.14 -30.98
C ALA A 137 -3.19 0.08 -32.49
N ASP A 138 -2.50 1.08 -33.05
CA ASP A 138 -2.14 1.14 -34.47
C ASP A 138 -3.31 0.93 -35.47
N GLY A 139 -4.54 1.24 -35.05
CA GLY A 139 -5.77 1.06 -35.85
C GLY A 139 -6.45 -0.29 -35.72
N ASP A 140 -5.86 -1.22 -34.95
CA ASP A 140 -6.45 -2.52 -34.61
C ASP A 140 -7.11 -2.48 -33.22
N GLU A 141 -8.16 -3.27 -33.04
CA GLU A 141 -8.86 -3.43 -31.76
C GLU A 141 -8.95 -4.90 -31.35
N ILE A 142 -8.74 -5.18 -30.07
CA ILE A 142 -8.87 -6.51 -29.50
C ILE A 142 -9.73 -6.48 -28.23
N ALA A 143 -10.52 -7.54 -28.05
CA ALA A 143 -11.21 -7.77 -26.78
C ALA A 143 -10.26 -8.44 -25.78
N ALA A 144 -10.29 -7.98 -24.53
CA ALA A 144 -9.53 -8.55 -23.44
C ALA A 144 -10.33 -8.49 -22.15
N ARG A 145 -10.05 -9.40 -21.22
CA ARG A 145 -10.47 -9.24 -19.83
C ARG A 145 -9.39 -8.48 -19.09
N LEU A 146 -9.75 -7.46 -18.33
CA LEU A 146 -8.85 -6.70 -17.47
C LEU A 146 -9.17 -6.99 -16.02
N ARG A 147 -8.12 -7.07 -15.20
CA ARG A 147 -8.21 -6.95 -13.75
C ARG A 147 -7.27 -5.84 -13.30
N ILE A 148 -7.81 -4.66 -13.02
CA ILE A 148 -7.05 -3.42 -12.77
C ILE A 148 -7.60 -2.69 -11.53
N CYS A 149 -6.74 -1.98 -10.83
CA CYS A 149 -7.09 -1.07 -9.74
C CYS A 149 -6.26 0.22 -9.86
N GLY A 150 -6.60 1.25 -9.09
CA GLY A 150 -5.86 2.49 -9.09
C GLY A 150 -5.78 3.18 -7.74
N TYR A 151 -5.02 4.26 -7.70
CA TYR A 151 -4.81 5.11 -6.53
C TYR A 151 -4.42 6.53 -6.98
N LEU A 152 -4.71 7.53 -6.16
CA LEU A 152 -4.19 8.90 -6.36
C LEU A 152 -2.74 8.97 -5.86
N ASP A 153 -1.79 9.30 -6.73
CA ASP A 153 -0.39 9.51 -6.34
C ASP A 153 -0.23 10.95 -5.79
N PRO A 154 0.14 11.10 -4.50
CA PRO A 154 0.28 12.41 -3.87
C PRO A 154 1.50 13.21 -4.35
N LEU A 155 2.46 12.58 -5.03
CA LEU A 155 3.67 13.24 -5.52
C LEU A 155 3.40 14.06 -6.78
N ASP A 156 2.54 13.56 -7.67
CA ASP A 156 2.18 14.24 -8.92
C ASP A 156 0.71 14.70 -8.98
N GLY A 157 -0.11 14.28 -8.01
CA GLY A 157 -1.54 14.60 -7.94
C GLY A 157 -2.37 13.90 -9.01
N GLN A 158 -1.84 12.86 -9.66
CA GLN A 158 -2.50 12.12 -10.73
C GLN A 158 -3.01 10.77 -10.23
N TYR A 159 -4.09 10.28 -10.84
CA TYR A 159 -4.60 8.95 -10.54
C TYR A 159 -3.81 7.92 -11.35
N HIS A 160 -3.10 7.01 -10.69
CA HIS A 160 -2.35 5.94 -11.34
C HIS A 160 -3.14 4.65 -11.22
N TRP A 161 -3.27 3.92 -12.33
CA TRP A 161 -3.96 2.64 -12.34
C TRP A 161 -3.14 1.57 -13.05
N ALA A 162 -3.24 0.34 -12.57
CA ALA A 162 -2.46 -0.77 -13.05
C ALA A 162 -3.15 -2.11 -12.81
N GLY A 163 -2.76 -3.12 -13.58
CA GLY A 163 -3.15 -4.48 -13.34
C GLY A 163 -2.78 -5.40 -14.48
N THR A 164 -3.65 -6.36 -14.77
CA THR A 164 -3.39 -7.45 -15.70
C THR A 164 -4.41 -7.45 -16.83
N ALA A 165 -3.91 -7.56 -18.06
CA ALA A 165 -4.68 -7.81 -19.25
C ALA A 165 -4.54 -9.29 -19.65
N PHE A 166 -5.68 -9.96 -19.76
CA PHE A 166 -5.80 -11.36 -20.12
C PHE A 166 -6.25 -11.49 -21.58
N GLY A 167 -5.63 -12.42 -22.32
CA GLY A 167 -5.99 -12.72 -23.69
C GLY A 167 -4.78 -13.07 -24.55
N THR A 168 -4.97 -14.02 -25.47
CA THR A 168 -3.92 -14.45 -26.40
C THR A 168 -3.51 -13.32 -27.35
N ASP A 169 -4.45 -12.46 -27.74
CA ASP A 169 -4.17 -11.34 -28.63
C ASP A 169 -3.37 -10.25 -27.93
N VAL A 170 -3.67 -9.96 -26.65
CA VAL A 170 -2.87 -9.06 -25.81
C VAL A 170 -1.42 -9.55 -25.71
N ARG A 171 -1.25 -10.87 -25.54
CA ARG A 171 0.07 -11.49 -25.51
C ARG A 171 0.79 -11.33 -26.85
N THR A 172 0.09 -11.58 -27.95
CA THR A 172 0.62 -11.44 -29.31
C THR A 172 1.08 -10.01 -29.59
N TRP A 173 0.27 -9.01 -29.22
CA TRP A 173 0.66 -7.60 -29.29
C TRP A 173 1.91 -7.30 -28.47
N LYS A 174 1.99 -7.84 -27.25
CA LYS A 174 3.16 -7.64 -26.40
C LYS A 174 4.43 -8.25 -26.99
N ASP A 175 4.33 -9.45 -27.57
CA ASP A 175 5.45 -10.11 -28.26
C ASP A 175 5.85 -9.37 -29.54
N ALA A 176 4.88 -8.76 -30.24
CA ALA A 176 5.10 -7.83 -31.35
C ALA A 176 5.62 -6.44 -30.91
N ARG A 177 5.88 -6.23 -29.62
CA ARG A 177 6.39 -5.00 -29.01
C ARG A 177 5.45 -3.78 -29.11
N VAL A 178 4.15 -4.00 -29.26
CA VAL A 178 3.15 -2.95 -28.98
C VAL A 178 3.31 -2.51 -27.53
N LYS A 179 3.40 -1.20 -27.32
CA LYS A 179 3.60 -0.60 -25.99
C LYS A 179 2.44 0.29 -25.60
N ASN A 180 2.12 1.27 -26.44
CA ASN A 180 1.07 2.23 -26.15
C ASN A 180 -0.24 1.70 -26.73
N VAL A 181 -1.29 1.75 -25.93
CA VAL A 181 -2.64 1.30 -26.29
C VAL A 181 -3.63 2.29 -25.71
N THR A 182 -4.84 2.33 -26.23
CA THR A 182 -5.98 2.90 -25.50
C THR A 182 -6.83 1.77 -24.91
N VAL A 183 -7.51 2.05 -23.81
CA VAL A 183 -8.40 1.11 -23.12
C VAL A 183 -9.78 1.73 -23.01
N SER A 184 -10.81 1.00 -23.42
CA SER A 184 -12.21 1.36 -23.21
C SER A 184 -12.94 0.23 -22.49
N VAL A 185 -13.75 0.59 -21.49
CA VAL A 185 -14.57 -0.33 -20.70
C VAL A 185 -16.02 0.15 -20.76
N GLY A 186 -16.95 -0.76 -21.03
CA GLY A 186 -18.39 -0.47 -20.97
C GLY A 186 -18.86 0.67 -21.89
N GLY A 187 -18.16 0.91 -23.01
CA GLY A 187 -18.48 1.99 -23.95
C GLY A 187 -18.10 3.40 -23.48
N ARG A 188 -17.25 3.52 -22.44
CA ARG A 188 -16.65 4.79 -22.01
C ARG A 188 -15.59 5.26 -22.99
N ASP A 189 -15.27 6.54 -22.92
CA ASP A 189 -14.20 7.14 -23.73
C ASP A 189 -12.88 6.38 -23.53
N PRO A 190 -12.16 6.04 -24.60
CA PRO A 190 -10.87 5.36 -24.49
C PRO A 190 -9.84 6.23 -23.77
N VAL A 191 -9.08 5.62 -22.87
CA VAL A 191 -8.00 6.28 -22.13
C VAL A 191 -6.63 5.70 -22.49
N ASP A 192 -5.60 6.53 -22.46
CA ASP A 192 -4.24 6.11 -22.76
C ASP A 192 -3.67 5.15 -21.71
N ALA A 193 -3.02 4.10 -22.18
CA ALA A 193 -2.39 3.09 -21.34
C ALA A 193 -1.15 2.49 -22.00
N ARG A 194 -0.44 1.67 -21.23
CA ARG A 194 0.76 0.98 -21.67
C ARG A 194 0.79 -0.49 -21.28
N LEU A 195 1.12 -1.35 -22.24
CA LEU A 195 1.50 -2.74 -22.00
C LEU A 195 2.94 -2.78 -21.49
N ALA A 196 3.11 -2.99 -20.18
CA ALA A 196 4.37 -2.84 -19.47
C ALA A 196 5.29 -4.06 -19.61
N GLU A 197 4.98 -5.15 -18.91
CA GLU A 197 5.78 -6.36 -18.85
C GLU A 197 4.91 -7.61 -18.97
N VAL A 198 5.54 -8.73 -19.26
CA VAL A 198 4.90 -10.04 -19.15
C VAL A 198 5.15 -10.55 -17.73
N THR A 199 4.09 -10.97 -17.04
CA THR A 199 4.20 -11.56 -15.71
C THR A 199 4.76 -13.00 -15.78
N PRO A 200 5.27 -13.56 -14.68
CA PRO A 200 5.70 -14.96 -14.65
C PRO A 200 4.61 -15.98 -15.06
N SER A 201 3.33 -15.63 -14.90
CA SER A 201 2.19 -16.44 -15.35
C SER A 201 1.88 -16.32 -16.85
N GLY A 202 2.62 -15.50 -17.59
CA GLY A 202 2.47 -15.31 -19.04
C GLY A 202 1.46 -14.24 -19.46
N THR A 203 0.74 -13.63 -18.51
CA THR A 203 -0.20 -12.51 -18.75
C THR A 203 0.53 -11.18 -18.93
N VAL A 204 -0.14 -10.17 -19.45
CA VAL A 204 0.48 -8.87 -19.75
C VAL A 204 0.05 -7.84 -18.71
N ARG A 205 1.02 -7.15 -18.10
CA ARG A 205 0.77 -6.04 -17.19
C ARG A 205 0.36 -4.80 -17.99
N VAL A 206 -0.73 -4.16 -17.60
CA VAL A 206 -1.22 -2.91 -18.17
C VAL A 206 -1.16 -1.81 -17.10
N VAL A 207 -0.79 -0.59 -17.50
CA VAL A 207 -0.69 0.58 -16.63
C VAL A 207 -1.23 1.82 -17.34
N GLY A 208 -1.79 2.77 -16.60
CA GLY A 208 -2.20 4.08 -17.11
C GLY A 208 -2.21 5.13 -16.02
N VAL A 209 -2.34 6.39 -16.44
CA VAL A 209 -2.32 7.57 -15.58
C VAL A 209 -3.45 8.51 -15.99
N GLY A 210 -4.06 9.16 -15.02
CA GLY A 210 -5.26 9.98 -15.18
C GLY A 210 -6.54 9.20 -14.91
N GLU A 211 -7.64 9.69 -15.48
CA GLU A 211 -8.97 9.08 -15.30
C GLU A 211 -8.94 7.61 -15.73
N PRO A 212 -9.37 6.66 -14.87
CA PRO A 212 -9.36 5.25 -15.21
C PRO A 212 -10.47 4.91 -16.23
N PRO A 213 -10.32 3.81 -16.99
CA PRO A 213 -11.34 3.41 -17.97
C PRO A 213 -12.65 2.94 -17.33
N PHE A 214 -12.67 2.69 -16.02
CA PHE A 214 -13.83 2.20 -15.25
C PHE A 214 -14.46 3.30 -14.39
N ALA A 215 -15.69 3.07 -13.94
CA ALA A 215 -16.36 3.99 -13.02
C ALA A 215 -15.63 4.01 -11.67
N LEU A 216 -15.21 5.18 -11.23
CA LEU A 216 -14.89 5.40 -9.82
C LEU A 216 -16.23 5.61 -9.11
N ASP A 217 -16.52 4.80 -8.08
CA ASP A 217 -17.70 5.05 -7.26
C ASP A 217 -17.54 6.44 -6.63
N SER A 218 -18.44 7.35 -6.98
CA SER A 218 -18.42 8.71 -6.48
C SER A 218 -18.67 8.65 -4.97
N LEU A 219 -17.63 8.91 -4.18
CA LEU A 219 -17.76 9.18 -2.75
C LEU A 219 -18.79 10.30 -2.58
N THR A 220 -20.02 9.95 -2.19
CA THR A 220 -21.02 10.92 -1.76
C THR A 220 -20.53 11.50 -0.43
N VAL A 221 -19.98 12.72 -0.50
CA VAL A 221 -19.59 13.56 0.64
C VAL A 221 -20.81 13.95 1.46
#